data_AF-A0A2V6AYJ7-F1
#
_entry.id   AF-A0A2V6AYJ7-F1
#
_cell.length_a   1.000
_cell.length_b   1.000
_cell.length_c   1.000
_cell.angle_alpha   90.00
_cell.angle_beta   90.00
_cell.angle_gamma   90.00
#
_symmetry.space_group_name_H-M   'P 1'
#
loop_
_entity.id
_entity.type
_entity.pdbx_description
1 polymer ?
#
loop_
_entity_poly.entity_id
_entity_poly.type
_entity_poly.pdbx_seq_one_letter_code
_entity_poly.pdbx_strand_id
1 'polypeptide(L)'
;MRAGLWGAGIIVSLLTISSLAAEKLIDVSAIVSKAEAEKILGEPVRNPTPLNVNGKDGHYSKCNYYGTKTVRSLLLRVRQASEGTVDPLTEFDQIASSGGKMKPIEGLGDKAGMFNGAPENGLPPNVIMLYVVKGRSFITIGIGGMADEAAALEKAKQVAQKVLAQL
;
A
#
# COMPACT_ATOMS: atom_id res chain seq x y z
N MET A 1 -18.22 65.87 -25.35
CA MET A 1 -19.03 64.99 -24.48
C MET A 1 -18.70 63.54 -24.79
N ARG A 2 -18.81 62.68 -23.79
CA ARG A 2 -18.20 61.34 -23.67
C ARG A 2 -18.81 60.26 -24.58
N ALA A 3 -17.90 59.40 -25.08
CA ALA A 3 -17.89 57.93 -25.15
C ALA A 3 -19.19 57.11 -25.32
N GLY A 4 -19.08 56.05 -26.14
CA GLY A 4 -19.91 54.85 -26.05
C GLY A 4 -19.62 53.79 -27.11
N LEU A 5 -18.46 53.11 -27.04
CA LEU A 5 -18.30 51.80 -27.70
C LEU A 5 -19.01 50.75 -26.86
N TRP A 6 -19.99 50.05 -27.44
CA TRP A 6 -20.56 48.82 -26.89
C TRP A 6 -19.93 47.61 -27.58
N GLY A 7 -18.99 46.97 -26.88
CA GLY A 7 -18.50 45.63 -27.22
C GLY A 7 -19.39 44.59 -26.56
N ALA A 8 -20.02 43.73 -27.36
CA ALA A 8 -20.68 42.52 -26.87
C ALA A 8 -19.62 41.44 -26.63
N GLY A 9 -19.39 41.10 -25.35
CA GLY A 9 -18.48 40.02 -24.96
C GLY A 9 -19.17 38.66 -25.05
N ILE A 10 -18.60 37.74 -25.85
CA ILE A 10 -18.97 36.33 -25.86
C ILE A 10 -18.28 35.65 -24.68
N ILE A 11 -19.05 35.12 -23.73
CA ILE A 11 -18.54 34.27 -22.65
C ILE A 11 -18.52 32.83 -23.14
N VAL A 12 -17.34 32.33 -23.50
CA VAL A 12 -17.11 30.90 -23.73
C VAL A 12 -16.80 30.25 -22.40
N SER A 13 -17.79 29.61 -21.77
CA SER A 13 -17.55 28.75 -20.60
C SER A 13 -16.88 27.45 -21.04
N LEU A 14 -15.56 27.38 -20.88
CA LEU A 14 -14.80 26.14 -20.95
C LEU A 14 -15.11 25.29 -19.72
N LEU A 15 -16.07 24.38 -19.83
CA LEU A 15 -16.24 23.24 -18.92
C LEU A 15 -15.05 22.30 -19.13
N THR A 16 -13.98 22.48 -18.36
CA THR A 16 -12.91 21.48 -18.23
C THR A 16 -13.49 20.28 -17.49
N ILE A 17 -13.96 19.29 -18.25
CA ILE A 17 -14.30 17.98 -17.71
C ILE A 17 -12.98 17.31 -17.34
N SER A 18 -12.60 17.41 -16.07
CA SER A 18 -11.49 16.64 -15.51
C SER A 18 -11.79 15.17 -15.73
N SER A 19 -11.14 14.57 -16.73
CA SER A 19 -11.21 13.14 -16.96
C SER A 19 -10.49 12.47 -15.79
N LEU A 20 -11.25 11.97 -14.82
CA LEU A 20 -10.74 11.03 -13.82
C LEU A 20 -10.22 9.81 -14.59
N ALA A 21 -8.90 9.75 -14.79
CA ALA A 21 -8.27 8.55 -15.33
C ALA A 21 -8.69 7.38 -14.43
N ALA A 22 -9.18 6.29 -15.05
CA ALA A 22 -9.53 5.10 -14.31
C ALA A 22 -8.29 4.63 -13.53
N GLU A 23 -8.40 4.59 -12.21
CA GLU A 23 -7.30 4.22 -11.33
C GLU A 23 -6.87 2.78 -11.65
N LYS A 24 -5.57 2.58 -11.92
CA LYS A 24 -5.03 1.29 -12.32
C LYS A 24 -5.22 0.29 -11.17
N LEU A 25 -5.85 -0.85 -11.45
CA LEU A 25 -5.96 -1.94 -10.48
C LEU A 25 -4.61 -2.60 -10.25
N ILE A 26 -4.20 -2.70 -8.99
CA ILE A 26 -2.92 -3.29 -8.60
C ILE A 26 -3.04 -4.81 -8.52
N ASP A 27 -2.12 -5.52 -9.17
CA ASP A 27 -1.86 -6.94 -8.91
C ASP A 27 -0.49 -7.09 -8.25
N VAL A 28 -0.45 -7.28 -6.92
CA VAL A 28 0.82 -7.38 -6.19
C VAL A 28 1.65 -8.60 -6.59
N SER A 29 1.04 -9.64 -7.18
CA SER A 29 1.76 -10.81 -7.68
C SER A 29 2.48 -10.56 -9.00
N ALA A 30 2.01 -9.58 -9.78
CA ALA A 30 2.71 -9.09 -10.97
C ALA A 30 3.86 -8.12 -10.62
N ILE A 31 3.78 -7.46 -9.47
CA ILE A 31 4.80 -6.50 -8.99
C ILE A 31 5.99 -7.22 -8.35
N VAL A 32 5.71 -8.17 -7.47
CA VAL A 32 6.75 -8.96 -6.81
C VAL A 32 6.64 -10.38 -7.32
N SER A 33 7.59 -10.78 -8.14
CA SER A 33 7.66 -12.15 -8.66
C SER A 33 8.13 -13.14 -7.58
N LYS A 34 7.95 -14.45 -7.85
CA LYS A 34 8.52 -15.52 -7.00
C LYS A 34 10.03 -15.37 -6.83
N ALA A 35 10.78 -15.20 -7.92
CA ALA A 35 12.24 -15.07 -7.87
C ALA A 35 12.69 -13.85 -7.06
N GLU A 36 11.92 -12.76 -7.14
CA GLU A 36 12.17 -11.58 -6.31
C GLU A 36 11.88 -11.84 -4.83
N ALA A 37 10.78 -12.53 -4.51
CA ALA A 37 10.50 -12.94 -3.14
C ALA A 37 11.60 -13.86 -2.58
N GLU A 38 12.17 -14.76 -3.39
CA GLU A 38 13.32 -15.58 -3.00
C GLU A 38 14.55 -14.74 -2.68
N LYS A 39 14.82 -13.70 -3.49
CA LYS A 39 15.90 -12.74 -3.22
C LYS A 39 15.65 -11.92 -1.95
N ILE A 40 14.43 -11.46 -1.74
CA ILE A 40 14.04 -10.70 -0.54
C ILE A 40 14.19 -11.57 0.71
N LEU A 41 13.68 -12.79 0.68
CA LEU A 41 13.72 -13.70 1.82
C LEU A 41 15.06 -14.43 1.96
N GLY A 42 15.91 -14.42 0.94
CA GLY A 42 17.22 -15.09 0.95
C GLY A 42 17.11 -16.63 0.94
N GLU A 43 15.98 -17.18 0.53
CA GLU A 43 15.76 -18.63 0.42
C GLU A 43 14.68 -18.98 -0.62
N PRO A 44 14.63 -20.22 -1.13
CA PRO A 44 13.57 -20.65 -2.02
C PRO A 44 12.21 -20.59 -1.34
N VAL A 45 11.19 -20.18 -2.09
CA VAL A 45 9.81 -20.03 -1.59
C VAL A 45 8.87 -21.01 -2.28
N ARG A 46 7.76 -21.33 -1.60
CA ARG A 46 6.66 -22.08 -2.19
C ARG A 46 6.02 -21.27 -3.33
N ASN A 47 5.29 -21.96 -4.20
CA ASN A 47 4.46 -21.24 -5.19
C ASN A 47 3.39 -20.43 -4.44
N PRO A 48 3.26 -19.12 -4.71
CA PRO A 48 2.23 -18.32 -4.07
C PRO A 48 0.84 -18.70 -4.59
N THR A 49 -0.18 -18.33 -3.83
CA THR A 49 -1.58 -18.33 -4.28
C THR A 49 -2.08 -16.88 -4.27
N PRO A 50 -1.91 -16.14 -5.38
CA PRO A 50 -2.41 -14.78 -5.50
C PRO A 50 -3.93 -14.73 -5.39
N LEU A 51 -4.44 -13.59 -4.91
CA LEU A 51 -5.86 -13.29 -4.88
C LEU A 51 -6.06 -11.85 -5.36
N ASN A 52 -6.87 -11.67 -6.39
CA ASN A 52 -7.30 -10.37 -6.90
C ASN A 52 -8.82 -10.39 -6.99
N VAL A 53 -9.50 -9.53 -6.23
CA VAL A 53 -10.97 -9.51 -6.18
C VAL A 53 -11.48 -8.07 -6.19
N ASN A 54 -12.57 -7.85 -6.92
CA ASN A 54 -13.36 -6.63 -6.83
C ASN A 54 -14.53 -6.89 -5.90
N GLY A 55 -14.63 -6.11 -4.84
CA GLY A 55 -15.73 -6.17 -3.88
C GLY A 55 -16.47 -4.83 -3.78
N LYS A 56 -17.46 -4.80 -2.90
CA LYS A 56 -18.19 -3.57 -2.58
C LYS A 56 -17.26 -2.47 -2.07
N ASP A 57 -16.23 -2.86 -1.31
CA ASP A 57 -15.31 -1.93 -0.66
C ASP A 57 -14.11 -1.51 -1.55
N GLY A 58 -14.11 -1.97 -2.81
CA GLY A 58 -13.08 -1.70 -3.80
C GLY A 58 -12.30 -2.92 -4.24
N HIS A 59 -11.12 -2.68 -4.80
CA HIS A 59 -10.23 -3.73 -5.29
C HIS A 59 -9.31 -4.22 -4.18
N TYR A 60 -9.16 -5.54 -4.05
CA TYR A 60 -8.23 -6.15 -3.12
C TYR A 60 -7.29 -7.11 -3.86
N SER A 61 -5.99 -6.89 -3.66
CA SER A 61 -4.91 -7.69 -4.20
C SER A 61 -4.04 -8.24 -3.08
N LYS A 62 -3.69 -9.52 -3.15
CA LYS A 62 -2.88 -10.21 -2.15
C LYS A 62 -1.97 -11.24 -2.81
N CYS A 63 -0.74 -11.32 -2.32
CA CYS A 63 0.18 -12.40 -2.65
C CYS A 63 1.12 -12.65 -1.47
N ASN A 64 1.17 -13.89 -0.98
CA ASN A 64 2.03 -14.26 0.13
C ASN A 64 3.07 -15.27 -0.33
N TYR A 65 4.31 -15.10 0.13
CA TYR A 65 5.41 -16.01 -0.11
C TYR A 65 5.87 -16.61 1.21
N TYR A 66 6.05 -17.92 1.22
CA TYR A 66 6.50 -18.68 2.37
C TYR A 66 7.76 -19.44 2.02
N GLY A 67 8.77 -19.29 2.87
CA GLY A 67 10.02 -20.02 2.81
C GLY A 67 9.82 -21.54 2.80
N THR A 68 10.76 -22.24 2.18
CA THR A 68 10.80 -23.71 2.16
C THR A 68 11.77 -24.29 3.18
N LYS A 69 12.70 -23.47 3.70
CA LYS A 69 13.75 -23.91 4.62
C LYS A 69 13.52 -23.41 6.03
N THR A 70 12.99 -22.19 6.17
CA THR A 70 12.77 -21.56 7.47
C THR A 70 11.33 -21.05 7.58
N VAL A 71 11.03 -20.37 8.70
CA VAL A 71 9.75 -19.70 8.93
C VAL A 71 9.64 -18.34 8.23
N ARG A 72 10.57 -18.03 7.31
CA ARG A 72 10.58 -16.77 6.58
C ARG A 72 9.33 -16.60 5.73
N SER A 73 8.78 -15.39 5.73
CA SER A 73 7.60 -15.07 4.93
C SER A 73 7.59 -13.62 4.48
N LEU A 74 6.99 -13.38 3.32
CA LEU A 74 6.68 -12.06 2.76
C LEU A 74 5.17 -12.01 2.50
N LEU A 75 4.46 -11.13 3.17
CA LEU A 75 3.02 -10.92 2.99
C LEU A 75 2.79 -9.62 2.23
N LEU A 76 2.02 -9.67 1.15
CA LEU A 76 1.69 -8.50 0.34
C LEU A 76 0.18 -8.36 0.25
N ARG A 77 -0.35 -7.19 0.59
CA ARG A 77 -1.75 -6.86 0.44
C ARG A 77 -1.88 -5.40 -0.01
N VAL A 78 -2.76 -5.14 -0.95
CA VAL A 78 -3.17 -3.80 -1.36
C VAL A 78 -4.69 -3.78 -1.44
N ARG A 79 -5.30 -2.82 -0.75
CA ARG A 79 -6.71 -2.46 -0.91
C ARG A 79 -6.78 -1.12 -1.60
N GLN A 80 -7.50 -1.01 -2.72
CA GLN A 80 -7.82 0.25 -3.38
C GLN A 80 -9.30 0.53 -3.13
N ALA A 81 -9.57 1.53 -2.28
CA ALA A 81 -10.90 1.84 -1.79
C ALA A 81 -11.82 2.37 -2.90
N SER A 82 -13.04 1.85 -2.96
CA SER A 82 -14.11 2.50 -3.74
C SER A 82 -14.59 3.77 -3.06
N GLU A 83 -15.18 4.68 -3.82
CA GLU A 83 -15.81 5.89 -3.25
C GLU A 83 -16.91 5.52 -2.24
N GLY A 84 -17.02 6.29 -1.16
CA GLY A 84 -18.01 6.09 -0.11
C GLY A 84 -17.74 4.91 0.83
N THR A 85 -16.58 4.25 0.70
CA THR A 85 -16.13 3.19 1.61
C THR A 85 -15.13 3.75 2.63
N VAL A 86 -14.71 2.94 3.61
CA VAL A 86 -13.69 3.36 4.58
C VAL A 86 -12.42 3.76 3.83
N ASP A 87 -12.03 5.02 4.00
CA ASP A 87 -10.84 5.55 3.35
C ASP A 87 -9.57 4.95 3.99
N PRO A 88 -8.48 4.80 3.21
CA PRO A 88 -7.23 4.22 3.70
C PRO A 88 -6.60 4.91 4.91
N LEU A 89 -6.77 6.23 5.05
CA LEU A 89 -6.18 6.98 6.15
C LEU A 89 -6.92 6.66 7.45
N THR A 90 -8.25 6.60 7.40
CA THR A 90 -9.08 6.13 8.52
C THR A 90 -8.75 4.69 8.89
N GLU A 91 -8.58 3.79 7.92
CA GLU A 91 -8.17 2.40 8.20
C GLU A 91 -6.78 2.35 8.88
N PHE A 92 -5.82 3.14 8.40
CA PHE A 92 -4.51 3.27 9.03
C PHE A 92 -4.64 3.73 10.49
N ASP A 93 -5.45 4.75 10.76
CA ASP A 93 -5.61 5.32 12.10
C ASP A 93 -6.30 4.34 13.06
N GLN A 94 -7.26 3.56 12.56
CA GLN A 94 -7.87 2.47 13.31
C GLN A 94 -6.86 1.39 13.70
N ILE A 95 -5.99 0.99 12.75
CA ILE A 95 -4.92 0.01 13.01
C ILE A 95 -3.88 0.60 13.98
N ALA A 96 -3.45 1.84 13.79
CA ALA A 96 -2.51 2.51 14.69
C ALA A 96 -3.05 2.63 16.13
N SER A 97 -4.38 2.74 16.27
CA SER A 97 -5.06 2.86 17.56
C SER A 97 -5.44 1.51 18.18
N SER A 98 -5.04 0.37 17.59
CA SER A 98 -5.47 -0.97 18.03
C SER A 98 -4.82 -1.47 19.33
N GLY A 99 -4.15 -0.60 20.09
CA GLY A 99 -3.49 -0.92 21.36
C GLY A 99 -2.00 -1.27 21.28
N GLY A 100 -1.44 -1.39 20.07
CA GLY A 100 0.01 -1.55 19.87
C GLY A 100 0.77 -0.22 19.87
N LYS A 101 2.10 -0.30 19.86
CA LYS A 101 3.02 0.84 19.66
C LYS A 101 3.52 0.89 18.23
N MET A 102 2.76 1.57 17.37
CA MET A 102 3.15 1.75 15.98
C MET A 102 4.30 2.74 15.90
N LYS A 103 5.39 2.36 15.23
CA LYS A 103 6.50 3.24 14.91
C LYS A 103 6.17 3.99 13.62
N PRO A 104 6.17 5.35 13.59
CA PRO A 104 5.97 6.10 12.36
C PRO A 104 7.12 5.86 11.39
N ILE A 105 6.82 5.84 10.09
CA ILE A 105 7.80 5.70 9.01
C ILE A 105 7.67 6.90 8.08
N GLU A 106 8.69 7.76 8.09
CA GLU A 106 8.71 8.96 7.26
C GLU A 106 9.11 8.67 5.81
N GLY A 107 8.62 9.51 4.89
CA GLY A 107 9.02 9.49 3.47
C GLY A 107 8.49 8.32 2.64
N LEU A 108 7.45 7.62 3.11
CA LEU A 108 6.84 6.50 2.40
C LEU A 108 5.33 6.67 2.30
N GLY A 109 4.83 6.80 1.07
CA GLY A 109 3.42 7.10 0.82
C GLY A 109 3.03 8.49 1.35
N ASP A 110 1.73 8.66 1.60
CA ASP A 110 1.18 9.85 2.26
C ASP A 110 1.23 9.70 3.80
N LYS A 111 1.16 8.46 4.29
CA LYS A 111 1.37 8.09 5.70
C LYS A 111 1.85 6.65 5.81
N ALA A 112 2.80 6.38 6.71
CA ALA A 112 3.27 5.02 6.95
C ALA A 112 3.64 4.78 8.41
N GLY A 113 3.56 3.51 8.81
CA GLY A 113 3.87 3.08 10.16
C GLY A 113 4.06 1.57 10.23
N MET A 114 4.77 1.13 11.27
CA MET A 114 5.17 -0.26 11.46
C MET A 114 4.80 -0.75 12.85
N PHE A 115 4.31 -1.99 12.92
CA PHE A 115 4.40 -2.82 14.13
C PHE A 115 5.52 -3.85 13.98
N ASN A 116 6.19 -4.17 15.09
CA ASN A 116 7.18 -5.24 15.20
C ASN A 116 6.70 -6.35 16.15
N GLY A 117 7.48 -7.42 16.25
CA GLY A 117 7.22 -8.59 17.12
C GLY A 117 7.37 -8.37 18.62
N ALA A 118 7.32 -7.12 19.09
CA ALA A 118 7.29 -6.84 20.53
C ALA A 118 5.95 -7.30 21.13
N PRO A 119 5.92 -7.82 22.37
CA PRO A 119 4.70 -8.41 22.96
C PRO A 119 3.48 -7.48 22.95
N GLU A 120 3.67 -6.18 23.15
CA GLU A 120 2.57 -5.20 23.14
C GLU A 120 1.88 -5.04 21.77
N ASN A 121 2.52 -5.47 20.68
CA ASN A 121 2.01 -5.33 19.33
C ASN A 121 1.22 -6.55 18.85
N GLY A 122 1.17 -7.63 19.64
CA GLY A 122 0.44 -8.85 19.30
C GLY A 122 0.97 -9.60 18.07
N LEU A 123 2.17 -9.27 17.61
CA LEU A 123 2.85 -9.96 16.50
C LEU A 123 3.82 -11.02 17.05
N PRO A 124 4.01 -12.15 16.33
CA PRO A 124 5.05 -13.11 16.71
C PRO A 124 6.45 -12.48 16.70
N PRO A 125 7.41 -13.02 17.46
CA PRO A 125 8.81 -12.60 17.38
C PRO A 125 9.34 -12.67 15.94
N ASN A 126 10.26 -11.78 15.58
CA ASN A 126 10.88 -11.71 14.25
C ASN A 126 9.88 -11.47 13.10
N VAL A 127 8.75 -10.83 13.41
CA VAL A 127 7.76 -10.37 12.42
C VAL A 127 7.67 -8.86 12.48
N ILE A 128 7.60 -8.23 11.32
CA ILE A 128 7.19 -6.83 11.19
C ILE A 128 6.02 -6.73 10.20
N MET A 129 5.16 -5.74 10.43
CA MET A 129 4.07 -5.36 9.54
C MET A 129 4.18 -3.86 9.27
N LEU A 130 4.50 -3.51 8.03
CA LEU A 130 4.55 -2.15 7.51
C LEU A 130 3.22 -1.83 6.81
N TYR A 131 2.61 -0.72 7.21
CA TYR A 131 1.38 -0.18 6.63
C TYR A 131 1.69 1.13 5.93
N VAL A 132 1.17 1.33 4.73
CA VAL A 132 1.39 2.53 3.92
C VAL A 132 0.08 2.97 3.27
N VAL A 133 -0.24 4.25 3.38
CA VAL A 133 -1.35 4.91 2.70
C VAL A 133 -0.81 5.67 1.49
N LYS A 134 -1.47 5.55 0.34
CA LYS A 134 -1.23 6.42 -0.82
C LYS A 134 -2.53 6.64 -1.60
N GLY A 135 -3.05 7.86 -1.61
CA GLY A 135 -4.33 8.16 -2.22
C GLY A 135 -5.45 7.24 -1.70
N ARG A 136 -6.13 6.52 -2.59
CA ARG A 136 -7.16 5.53 -2.23
C ARG A 136 -6.61 4.14 -1.93
N SER A 137 -5.29 3.98 -1.86
CA SER A 137 -4.64 2.69 -1.62
C SER A 137 -4.15 2.54 -0.18
N PHE A 138 -4.45 1.39 0.41
CA PHE A 138 -3.89 0.91 1.67
C PHE A 138 -3.02 -0.33 1.43
N ILE A 139 -1.72 -0.22 1.70
CA ILE A 139 -0.70 -1.23 1.44
C ILE A 139 -0.28 -1.85 2.76
N THR A 140 -0.21 -3.18 2.82
CA THR A 140 0.34 -3.92 3.95
C THR A 140 1.45 -4.85 3.48
N ILE A 141 2.66 -4.67 4.05
CA ILE A 141 3.83 -5.49 3.79
C ILE A 141 4.26 -6.16 5.10
N GLY A 142 4.22 -7.49 5.14
CA GLY A 142 4.72 -8.27 6.27
C GLY A 142 6.04 -8.95 5.94
N ILE A 143 7.03 -8.88 6.84
CA ILE A 143 8.24 -9.71 6.79
C ILE A 143 8.29 -10.54 8.06
N GLY A 144 8.31 -11.86 7.94
CA GLY A 144 8.43 -12.79 9.05
C GLY A 144 9.70 -13.61 9.02
N GLY A 145 10.15 -14.10 10.18
CA GLY A 145 11.29 -15.01 10.32
C GLY A 145 12.66 -14.35 10.14
N MET A 146 12.75 -13.02 10.30
CA MET A 146 14.01 -12.27 10.25
C MET A 146 14.32 -11.66 11.62
N ALA A 147 15.45 -12.05 12.22
CA ALA A 147 15.86 -11.59 13.54
C ALA A 147 16.32 -10.12 13.54
N ASP A 148 16.94 -9.68 12.44
CA ASP A 148 17.32 -8.29 12.27
C ASP A 148 16.10 -7.46 11.80
N GLU A 149 15.48 -6.75 12.74
CA GLU A 149 14.34 -5.88 12.50
C GLU A 149 14.65 -4.76 11.50
N ALA A 150 15.86 -4.18 11.56
CA ALA A 150 16.24 -3.09 10.67
C ALA A 150 16.39 -3.59 9.24
N ALA A 151 17.03 -4.75 9.04
CA ALA A 151 17.12 -5.38 7.73
C ALA A 151 15.73 -5.80 7.20
N ALA A 152 14.85 -6.30 8.07
CA ALA A 152 13.47 -6.63 7.70
C ALA A 152 12.68 -5.38 7.28
N LEU A 153 12.83 -4.28 8.01
CA LEU A 153 12.21 -2.99 7.68
C LEU A 153 12.67 -2.47 6.32
N GLU A 154 13.97 -2.46 6.05
CA GLU A 154 14.52 -1.95 4.79
C GLU A 154 14.02 -2.78 3.60
N LYS A 155 13.94 -4.11 3.74
CA LYS A 155 13.32 -4.97 2.72
C LYS A 155 11.84 -4.63 2.53
N ALA A 156 11.08 -4.44 3.60
CA ALA A 156 9.66 -4.07 3.52
C ALA A 156 9.45 -2.71 2.83
N LYS A 157 10.29 -1.71 3.14
CA LYS A 157 10.26 -0.39 2.48
C LYS A 157 10.55 -0.51 0.98
N GLN A 158 11.55 -1.30 0.59
CA GLN A 158 11.87 -1.54 -0.82
C GLN A 158 10.69 -2.16 -1.59
N VAL A 159 10.01 -3.12 -0.97
CA VAL A 159 8.79 -3.72 -1.54
C VAL A 159 7.66 -2.69 -1.63
N ALA A 160 7.42 -1.91 -0.57
CA ALA A 160 6.42 -0.87 -0.57
C ALA A 160 6.67 0.17 -1.68
N GLN A 161 7.92 0.59 -1.88
CA GLN A 161 8.30 1.51 -2.97
C GLN A 161 7.98 0.95 -4.35
N LYS A 162 8.17 -0.35 -4.57
CA LYS A 162 7.79 -1.02 -5.83
C LYS A 162 6.29 -0.99 -6.07
N VAL A 163 5.49 -1.21 -5.02
CA VAL A 163 4.03 -1.11 -5.09
C VAL A 163 3.60 0.34 -5.35
N LEU A 164 4.17 1.31 -4.62
CA LEU A 164 3.87 2.73 -4.78
C LEU A 164 4.19 3.25 -6.18
N ALA A 165 5.24 2.73 -6.83
CA ALA A 165 5.59 3.09 -8.21
C ALA A 165 4.58 2.61 -9.27
N GLN A 166 3.58 1.82 -8.88
CA GLN A 166 2.51 1.34 -9.75
C GLN A 166 1.17 2.05 -9.52
N LEU A 167 1.10 2.95 -8.53
CA LEU A 167 -0.07 3.72 -8.14
C LEU A 167 -0.08 5.10 -8.79
#